data_AF-A0A5J4TVQ0-F1
#
_entry.id   AF-A0A5J4TVQ0-F1
#
_cell.length_a   1.000
_cell.length_b   1.000
_cell.length_c   1.000
_cell.angle_alpha   90.00
_cell.angle_beta   90.00
_cell.angle_gamma   90.00
#
_symmetry.space_group_name_H-M   'P 1'
#
loop_
_entity.id
_entity.type
_entity.pdbx_description
1 polymer ?
#
loop_
_entity_poly.entity_id
_entity_poly.type
_entity_poly.pdbx_seq_one_letter_code
_entity_poly.pdbx_strand_id
1 'polypeptide(L)'
;MRSPNMTYALEYSLCDSFDIILNDSEHLETIHITKSMSVKISGISTADEKRTKISGPKETDDEMNFIITIDSTSTGDIIVQNIEMREWNGGLIRSDGGKQISLQDSLLAGGGAIIHNTVGVLNIQSDEFIGDGLNVPIDPFIFATKGSVNIYNSLFKKGSFKGERSGCIVCCGTVTQCTIDGCEFTENKFNSGSSAVSITTPTCIQLIIKGTASKRTMFSGLDAKNPISGHFIKTVSSKISISYTDFVDSTFTGSGNAITINEQQASEISLIWCNFTNLRTNSGGQLSSCIHAYLSSQNGFQFNAEYCIFS
;
A
#
# COMPACT_ATOMS: atom_id res chain seq x y z
N MET A 1 -17.64 -17.35 23.25
CA MET A 1 -18.78 -16.45 23.44
C MET A 1 -18.81 -15.52 22.24
N ARG A 2 -19.97 -15.24 21.62
CA ARG A 2 -20.05 -14.23 20.55
C ARG A 2 -19.91 -12.86 21.22
N SER A 3 -18.90 -12.07 20.86
CA SER A 3 -18.86 -10.65 21.21
C SER A 3 -20.15 -10.00 20.66
N PRO A 4 -20.87 -9.17 21.44
CA PRO A 4 -21.94 -8.36 20.88
C PRO A 4 -21.37 -7.49 19.76
N ASN A 5 -22.08 -7.39 18.64
CA ASN A 5 -21.73 -6.48 17.56
C ASN A 5 -21.93 -5.04 18.09
N MET A 6 -20.87 -4.34 18.46
CA MET A 6 -20.94 -3.02 19.06
C MET A 6 -20.69 -1.98 17.97
N THR A 7 -21.75 -1.25 17.63
CA THR A 7 -21.65 -0.09 16.74
C THR A 7 -21.37 1.15 17.58
N TYR A 8 -20.13 1.66 17.52
CA TYR A 8 -19.82 2.96 18.11
C TYR A 8 -20.24 4.06 17.14
N ALA A 9 -21.41 4.65 17.38
CA ALA A 9 -21.79 5.93 16.80
C ALA A 9 -21.37 7.03 17.80
N LEU A 10 -20.25 7.71 17.54
CA LEU A 10 -19.73 8.77 18.41
C LEU A 10 -20.59 10.05 18.29
N GLU A 11 -21.81 10.00 18.83
CA GLU A 11 -22.85 11.02 18.61
C GLU A 11 -22.95 12.12 19.69
N TYR A 12 -22.22 12.08 20.81
CA TYR A 12 -22.29 13.14 21.85
C TYR A 12 -20.98 13.52 22.59
N SER A 13 -20.83 14.85 22.76
CA SER A 13 -20.07 15.66 23.75
C SER A 13 -18.62 16.11 23.47
N LEU A 14 -18.43 17.45 23.54
CA LEU A 14 -17.35 18.32 24.07
C LEU A 14 -15.86 17.90 24.12
N CYS A 15 -15.48 16.71 23.67
CA CYS A 15 -14.12 16.19 23.81
C CYS A 15 -13.39 16.19 22.46
N ASP A 16 -12.18 16.73 22.44
CA ASP A 16 -11.35 16.85 21.24
C ASP A 16 -10.74 15.50 20.80
N SER A 17 -10.75 14.50 21.68
CA SER A 17 -10.19 13.17 21.44
C SER A 17 -10.99 12.03 22.09
N PHE A 18 -10.95 10.85 21.49
CA PHE A 18 -11.59 9.62 22.00
C PHE A 18 -10.68 8.40 21.81
N ASP A 19 -10.52 7.60 22.87
CA ASP A 19 -9.69 6.38 22.85
C ASP A 19 -10.58 5.13 22.97
N ILE A 20 -10.45 4.21 22.03
CA ILE A 20 -11.07 2.89 21.99
C ILE A 20 -9.98 1.84 22.26
N ILE A 21 -10.11 1.10 23.35
CA ILE A 21 -9.17 0.04 23.73
C ILE A 21 -9.89 -1.31 23.63
N LEU A 22 -9.37 -2.18 22.77
CA LEU A 22 -9.89 -3.52 22.53
C LEU A 22 -9.24 -4.50 23.52
N ASN A 23 -9.95 -4.78 24.62
CA ASN A 23 -9.38 -5.50 25.77
C ASN A 23 -9.37 -7.02 25.62
N ASP A 24 -10.33 -7.58 24.89
CA ASP A 24 -10.37 -9.01 24.59
C ASP A 24 -9.43 -9.38 23.44
N SER A 25 -9.11 -10.67 23.32
CA SER A 25 -8.23 -11.17 22.25
C SER A 25 -8.86 -11.11 20.86
N GLU A 26 -10.19 -11.12 20.78
CA GLU A 26 -10.98 -11.21 19.56
C GLU A 26 -12.21 -10.31 19.63
N HIS A 27 -12.39 -9.47 18.62
CA HIS A 27 -13.46 -8.48 18.50
C HIS A 27 -14.21 -8.64 17.18
N LEU A 28 -15.53 -8.46 17.23
CA LEU A 28 -16.42 -8.42 16.08
C LEU A 28 -17.18 -7.10 16.13
N GLU A 29 -16.67 -6.10 15.42
CA GLU A 29 -17.08 -4.70 15.63
C GLU A 29 -17.25 -3.95 14.32
N THR A 30 -17.97 -2.84 14.38
CA THR A 30 -17.98 -1.83 13.32
C THR A 30 -17.95 -0.44 13.93
N ILE A 31 -16.99 0.37 13.52
CA ILE A 31 -16.69 1.69 14.08
C ILE A 31 -16.96 2.74 13.00
N HIS A 32 -17.92 3.62 13.26
CA HIS A 32 -18.28 4.71 12.36
C HIS A 32 -17.89 6.06 12.97
N ILE A 33 -16.92 6.73 12.36
CA ILE A 33 -16.39 8.03 12.81
C ILE A 33 -17.00 9.13 11.93
N THR A 34 -18.03 9.79 12.45
CA THR A 34 -18.80 10.81 11.70
C THR A 34 -18.41 12.25 12.03
N LYS A 35 -17.69 12.46 13.13
CA LYS A 35 -17.36 13.78 13.69
C LYS A 35 -15.89 14.14 13.59
N SER A 36 -15.62 15.44 13.61
CA SER A 36 -14.29 16.04 13.71
C SER A 36 -13.71 15.98 15.12
N MET A 37 -13.35 14.77 15.56
CA MET A 37 -12.56 14.54 16.79
C MET A 37 -11.43 13.57 16.48
N SER A 38 -10.34 13.65 17.23
CA SER A 38 -9.26 12.66 17.07
C SER A 38 -9.65 11.33 17.70
N VAL A 39 -9.44 10.23 17.01
CA VAL A 39 -9.85 8.89 17.49
C VAL A 39 -8.65 7.96 17.48
N LYS A 40 -8.36 7.32 18.61
CA LYS A 40 -7.36 6.26 18.69
C LYS A 40 -8.05 4.93 18.95
N ILE A 41 -7.79 3.94 18.11
CA ILE A 41 -8.27 2.55 18.25
C ILE A 41 -7.04 1.69 18.47
N SER A 42 -7.00 0.96 19.58
CA SER A 42 -5.82 0.17 19.94
C SER A 42 -6.18 -1.19 20.52
N GLY A 43 -5.47 -2.23 20.06
CA GLY A 43 -5.43 -3.52 20.73
C GLY A 43 -4.52 -3.52 21.96
N ILE A 44 -4.82 -4.33 22.96
CA ILE A 44 -3.89 -4.61 24.06
C ILE A 44 -2.85 -5.63 23.59
N SER A 45 -1.58 -5.23 23.56
CA SER A 45 -0.48 -6.18 23.39
C SER A 45 -0.37 -7.00 24.67
N THR A 46 -0.74 -8.28 24.59
CA THR A 46 -0.60 -9.21 25.72
C THR A 46 0.86 -9.61 25.90
N ALA A 47 1.22 -10.19 27.05
CA ALA A 47 2.59 -10.60 27.38
C ALA A 47 3.24 -11.57 26.35
N ASP A 48 2.44 -12.14 25.45
CA ASP A 48 2.86 -13.00 24.33
C ASP A 48 3.11 -12.23 23.01
N GLU A 49 3.11 -10.89 23.01
CA GLU A 49 3.24 -10.02 21.83
C GLU A 49 2.16 -10.26 20.75
N LYS A 50 1.03 -10.86 21.11
CA LYS A 50 -0.09 -11.09 20.18
C LYS A 50 -0.89 -9.80 20.01
N ARG A 51 -1.05 -9.38 18.75
CA ARG A 51 -1.95 -8.30 18.33
C ARG A 51 -3.41 -8.68 18.63
N THR A 52 -4.26 -7.68 18.93
CA THR A 52 -5.69 -7.94 19.16
C THR A 52 -6.39 -8.20 17.83
N LYS A 53 -7.13 -9.31 17.74
CA LYS A 53 -7.84 -9.64 16.50
C LYS A 53 -9.13 -8.84 16.39
N ILE A 54 -9.38 -8.29 15.21
CA ILE A 54 -10.63 -7.60 14.88
C ILE A 54 -11.19 -8.12 13.56
N SER A 55 -12.51 -8.27 13.52
CA SER A 55 -13.26 -8.70 12.35
C SER A 55 -14.53 -7.87 12.22
N GLY A 56 -15.03 -7.72 11.00
CA GLY A 56 -16.29 -7.07 10.72
C GLY A 56 -17.44 -8.07 10.59
N PRO A 57 -18.69 -7.59 10.48
CA PRO A 57 -19.82 -8.45 10.16
C PRO A 57 -19.57 -9.22 8.86
N LYS A 58 -20.20 -10.39 8.72
CA LYS A 58 -20.09 -11.18 7.48
C LYS A 58 -20.53 -10.31 6.30
N GLU A 59 -19.73 -10.32 5.25
CA GLU A 59 -20.07 -9.69 3.98
C GLU A 59 -21.39 -10.29 3.45
N THR A 60 -22.22 -9.44 2.87
CA THR A 60 -23.35 -9.84 2.02
C THR A 60 -22.93 -9.58 0.58
N ASP A 61 -23.34 -10.44 -0.35
CA ASP A 61 -22.79 -10.59 -1.71
C ASP A 61 -22.66 -9.33 -2.61
N ASP A 62 -23.11 -8.14 -2.16
CA ASP A 62 -23.21 -6.93 -2.98
C ASP A 62 -22.38 -5.72 -2.49
N GLU A 63 -21.79 -5.70 -1.28
CA GLU A 63 -20.99 -4.55 -0.80
C GLU A 63 -19.80 -4.95 0.09
N MET A 64 -18.61 -4.45 -0.25
CA MET A 64 -17.41 -4.56 0.58
C MET A 64 -17.61 -3.78 1.89
N ASN A 65 -17.73 -4.52 2.98
CA ASN A 65 -17.87 -3.95 4.31
C ASN A 65 -16.52 -3.53 4.89
N PHE A 66 -16.51 -2.47 5.69
CA PHE A 66 -15.31 -2.00 6.38
C PHE A 66 -15.52 -1.99 7.89
N ILE A 67 -14.50 -2.42 8.66
CA ILE A 67 -14.56 -2.39 10.14
C ILE A 67 -14.57 -0.96 10.64
N ILE A 68 -13.76 -0.08 10.04
CA ILE A 68 -13.62 1.32 10.41
C ILE A 68 -13.98 2.17 9.20
N THR A 69 -15.04 2.96 9.33
CA THR A 69 -15.43 3.94 8.31
C THR A 69 -15.34 5.35 8.87
N ILE A 70 -14.71 6.26 8.13
CA ILE A 70 -14.54 7.66 8.51
C ILE A 70 -15.25 8.53 7.48
N ASP A 71 -16.28 9.25 7.92
CA ASP A 71 -17.09 10.07 7.03
C ASP A 71 -16.34 11.31 6.54
N SER A 72 -16.76 11.78 5.36
CA SER A 72 -16.25 12.98 4.69
C SER A 72 -16.26 14.27 5.52
N THR A 73 -17.11 14.35 6.55
CA THR A 73 -17.19 15.51 7.45
C THR A 73 -16.19 15.46 8.60
N SER A 74 -15.58 14.30 8.89
CA SER A 74 -14.57 14.19 9.93
C SER A 74 -13.29 14.92 9.50
N THR A 75 -12.72 15.70 10.41
CA THR A 75 -11.43 16.39 10.22
C THR A 75 -10.42 16.04 11.32
N GLY A 76 -10.71 15.04 12.14
CA GLY A 76 -9.82 14.60 13.22
C GLY A 76 -8.63 13.79 12.71
N ASP A 77 -7.69 13.54 13.62
CA ASP A 77 -6.60 12.59 13.39
C ASP A 77 -7.04 11.21 13.91
N ILE A 78 -6.91 10.17 13.08
CA ILE A 78 -7.33 8.81 13.38
C ILE A 78 -6.07 7.95 13.49
N ILE A 79 -5.94 7.19 14.57
CA ILE A 79 -4.83 6.27 14.81
C ILE A 79 -5.43 4.89 15.08
N VAL A 80 -4.97 3.89 14.32
CA VAL A 80 -5.32 2.48 14.50
C VAL A 80 -4.02 1.73 14.73
N GLN A 81 -3.92 0.97 15.83
CA GLN A 81 -2.65 0.32 16.18
C GLN A 81 -2.81 -1.04 16.86
N ASN A 82 -1.80 -1.89 16.67
CA ASN A 82 -1.66 -3.18 17.35
C ASN A 82 -2.88 -4.11 17.16
N ILE A 83 -3.36 -4.21 15.92
CA ILE A 83 -4.49 -5.07 15.56
C ILE A 83 -4.13 -6.11 14.50
N GLU A 84 -4.87 -7.21 14.49
CA GLU A 84 -4.81 -8.27 13.49
C GLU A 84 -6.18 -8.38 12.80
N MET A 85 -6.24 -8.08 11.51
CA MET A 85 -7.38 -8.42 10.65
C MET A 85 -7.10 -9.76 9.97
N ARG A 86 -7.92 -10.77 10.25
CA ARG A 86 -7.81 -12.11 9.63
C ARG A 86 -8.57 -12.19 8.31
N GLU A 87 -8.42 -13.32 7.61
CA GLU A 87 -9.19 -13.68 6.41
C GLU A 87 -10.67 -13.37 6.59
N TRP A 88 -11.06 -12.26 5.98
CA TRP A 88 -12.41 -11.72 5.94
C TRP A 88 -12.52 -10.99 4.62
N ASN A 89 -13.67 -11.14 3.95
CA ASN A 89 -13.88 -10.56 2.62
C ASN A 89 -14.21 -9.05 2.67
N GLY A 90 -13.71 -8.32 3.66
CA GLY A 90 -13.92 -6.88 3.80
C GLY A 90 -12.61 -6.14 4.07
N GLY A 91 -12.69 -4.82 4.22
CA GLY A 91 -11.53 -3.97 4.47
C GLY A 91 -11.44 -3.46 5.91
N LEU A 92 -10.24 -3.15 6.40
CA LEU A 92 -10.10 -2.58 7.73
C LEU A 92 -10.59 -1.13 7.76
N ILE A 93 -10.07 -0.26 6.88
CA ILE A 93 -10.29 1.18 6.93
C ILE A 93 -10.84 1.69 5.60
N ARG A 94 -11.97 2.40 5.65
CA ARG A 94 -12.42 3.27 4.56
C ARG A 94 -12.51 4.70 5.07
N SER A 95 -11.74 5.60 4.45
CA SER A 95 -11.66 7.00 4.86
C SER A 95 -12.10 7.94 3.75
N ASP A 96 -13.28 8.54 3.91
CA ASP A 96 -13.77 9.62 3.05
C ASP A 96 -13.49 11.01 3.65
N GLY A 97 -13.19 11.06 4.96
CA GLY A 97 -12.68 12.24 5.67
C GLY A 97 -11.42 11.93 6.49
N GLY A 98 -11.19 12.69 7.56
CA GLY A 98 -10.00 12.63 8.39
C GLY A 98 -8.86 13.50 7.86
N LYS A 99 -8.15 14.17 8.77
CA LYS A 99 -6.98 15.00 8.46
C LYS A 99 -5.73 14.12 8.32
N GLN A 100 -5.55 13.18 9.23
CA GLN A 100 -4.50 12.19 9.18
C GLN A 100 -5.05 10.83 9.62
N ILE A 101 -4.78 9.79 8.84
CA ILE A 101 -5.09 8.40 9.18
C ILE A 101 -3.76 7.69 9.40
N SER A 102 -3.57 7.08 10.56
CA SER A 102 -2.35 6.35 10.91
C SER A 102 -2.67 4.90 11.22
N LEU A 103 -2.04 3.97 10.53
CA LEU A 103 -2.01 2.55 10.90
C LEU A 103 -0.61 2.21 11.42
N GLN A 104 -0.53 1.49 12.53
CA GLN A 104 0.74 1.18 13.18
C GLN A 104 0.76 -0.24 13.76
N ASP A 105 1.88 -0.94 13.60
CA ASP A 105 2.18 -2.22 14.25
C ASP A 105 1.09 -3.30 14.08
N SER A 106 0.39 -3.29 12.95
CA SER A 106 -0.78 -4.13 12.66
C SER A 106 -0.49 -5.21 11.60
N LEU A 107 -1.33 -6.25 11.57
CA LEU A 107 -1.28 -7.32 10.56
C LEU A 107 -2.62 -7.42 9.86
N LEU A 108 -2.64 -7.27 8.54
CA LEU A 108 -3.84 -7.35 7.72
C LEU A 108 -3.71 -8.50 6.72
N ALA A 109 -4.60 -9.48 6.82
CA ALA A 109 -4.72 -10.57 5.87
C ALA A 109 -5.84 -10.30 4.85
N GLY A 110 -5.62 -10.65 3.58
CA GLY A 110 -6.55 -10.44 2.47
C GLY A 110 -6.26 -9.18 1.63
N GLY A 111 -7.11 -8.92 0.63
CA GLY A 111 -7.08 -7.70 -0.20
C GLY A 111 -8.08 -6.64 0.25
N GLY A 112 -8.03 -5.45 -0.35
CA GLY A 112 -9.01 -4.38 -0.09
C GLY A 112 -8.90 -3.75 1.30
N ALA A 113 -7.75 -3.91 1.97
CA ALA A 113 -7.64 -3.62 3.39
C ALA A 113 -7.83 -2.13 3.74
N ILE A 114 -7.38 -1.21 2.88
CA ILE A 114 -7.47 0.24 3.13
C ILE A 114 -7.92 0.99 1.87
N ILE A 115 -9.00 1.77 2.01
CA ILE A 115 -9.41 2.81 1.04
C ILE A 115 -9.18 4.18 1.66
N HIS A 116 -8.34 5.01 1.02
CA HIS A 116 -8.04 6.37 1.43
C HIS A 116 -8.51 7.39 0.38
N ASN A 117 -9.64 8.04 0.65
CA ASN A 117 -10.33 8.96 -0.25
C ASN A 117 -10.51 10.37 0.33
N THR A 118 -9.63 10.77 1.25
CA THR A 118 -9.55 12.11 1.84
C THR A 118 -8.34 12.88 1.34
N VAL A 119 -8.42 14.21 1.36
CA VAL A 119 -7.29 15.11 1.05
C VAL A 119 -6.19 15.10 2.11
N GLY A 120 -6.45 14.45 3.25
CA GLY A 120 -5.50 14.25 4.34
C GLY A 120 -4.36 13.28 4.02
N VAL A 121 -3.60 12.95 5.07
CA VAL A 121 -2.42 12.08 4.98
C VAL A 121 -2.75 10.67 5.46
N LEU A 122 -2.38 9.65 4.70
CA LEU A 122 -2.32 8.26 5.17
C LEU A 122 -0.89 7.94 5.59
N ASN A 123 -0.71 7.55 6.85
CA ASN A 123 0.56 7.11 7.41
C ASN A 123 0.45 5.63 7.81
N ILE A 124 1.36 4.80 7.35
CA ILE A 124 1.42 3.36 7.66
C ILE A 124 2.82 3.07 8.19
N GLN A 125 2.92 2.36 9.30
CA GLN A 125 4.20 2.17 9.97
C GLN A 125 4.32 0.80 10.64
N SER A 126 5.35 0.05 10.26
CA SER A 126 5.67 -1.26 10.86
C SER A 126 4.52 -2.27 10.73
N ASP A 127 3.76 -2.18 9.64
CA ASP A 127 2.60 -3.03 9.37
C ASP A 127 2.94 -4.20 8.45
N GLU A 128 2.18 -5.29 8.57
CA GLU A 128 2.27 -6.46 7.71
C GLU A 128 0.98 -6.64 6.89
N PHE A 129 1.11 -6.75 5.57
CA PHE A 129 0.03 -7.03 4.64
C PHE A 129 0.29 -8.40 3.99
N ILE A 130 -0.66 -9.33 4.15
CA ILE A 130 -0.51 -10.71 3.71
C ILE A 130 -1.69 -11.09 2.83
N GLY A 131 -1.44 -11.41 1.57
CA GLY A 131 -2.50 -11.86 0.65
C GLY A 131 -2.85 -13.34 0.80
N ASP A 132 -3.84 -13.78 0.03
CA ASP A 132 -4.39 -15.15 0.05
C ASP A 132 -3.55 -16.17 -0.74
N GLY A 133 -2.29 -15.81 -1.02
CA GLY A 133 -1.36 -16.60 -1.81
C GLY A 133 -1.35 -16.24 -3.30
N LEU A 134 -0.52 -16.96 -4.05
CA LEU A 134 -0.13 -16.57 -5.42
C LEU A 134 -1.18 -16.86 -6.50
N ASN A 135 -2.23 -17.62 -6.16
CA ASN A 135 -3.16 -18.18 -7.15
C ASN A 135 -4.55 -17.51 -7.16
N VAL A 136 -4.87 -16.74 -6.13
CA VAL A 136 -6.16 -16.05 -6.00
C VAL A 136 -5.90 -14.56 -6.11
N PRO A 137 -6.31 -13.90 -7.23
CA PRO A 137 -6.19 -12.46 -7.33
C PRO A 137 -6.98 -11.77 -6.21
N ILE A 138 -6.37 -10.77 -5.60
CA ILE A 138 -6.97 -9.95 -4.54
C ILE A 138 -7.04 -8.49 -4.97
N ASP A 139 -7.93 -7.74 -4.33
CA ASP A 139 -7.93 -6.29 -4.42
C ASP A 139 -6.66 -5.69 -3.79
N PRO A 140 -6.28 -4.45 -4.15
CA PRO A 140 -5.12 -3.81 -3.58
C PRO A 140 -5.14 -3.80 -2.06
N PHE A 141 -3.98 -3.96 -1.42
CA PHE A 141 -3.92 -3.80 0.04
C PHE A 141 -4.28 -2.35 0.42
N ILE A 142 -3.75 -1.38 -0.34
CA ILE A 142 -3.98 0.04 -0.13
C ILE A 142 -4.42 0.68 -1.44
N PHE A 143 -5.59 1.32 -1.43
CA PHE A 143 -6.12 2.07 -2.55
C PHE A 143 -6.37 3.53 -2.14
N ALA A 144 -5.51 4.43 -2.61
CA ALA A 144 -5.59 5.86 -2.33
C ALA A 144 -6.04 6.65 -3.57
N THR A 145 -7.03 7.51 -3.40
CA THR A 145 -7.62 8.34 -4.48
C THR A 145 -7.43 9.84 -4.26
N LYS A 146 -7.05 10.28 -3.05
CA LYS A 146 -6.81 11.69 -2.72
C LYS A 146 -5.68 11.83 -1.69
N GLY A 147 -5.19 13.06 -1.51
CA GLY A 147 -4.26 13.39 -0.42
C GLY A 147 -2.85 12.86 -0.65
N SER A 148 -2.17 12.45 0.42
CA SER A 148 -0.82 11.89 0.36
C SER A 148 -0.69 10.59 1.15
N VAL A 149 0.26 9.74 0.75
CA VAL A 149 0.48 8.42 1.34
C VAL A 149 1.94 8.31 1.78
N ASN A 150 2.18 7.94 3.03
CA ASN A 150 3.50 7.64 3.55
C ASN A 150 3.52 6.27 4.23
N ILE A 151 4.46 5.42 3.84
CA ILE A 151 4.55 4.04 4.31
C ILE A 151 5.99 3.78 4.74
N TYR A 152 6.15 3.32 5.98
CA TYR A 152 7.44 3.15 6.63
C TYR A 152 7.57 1.75 7.20
N ASN A 153 8.68 1.08 6.92
CA ASN A 153 9.07 -0.14 7.62
C ASN A 153 8.05 -1.29 7.53
N SER A 154 7.19 -1.31 6.51
CA SER A 154 6.11 -2.28 6.35
C SER A 154 6.46 -3.41 5.39
N LEU A 155 5.82 -4.57 5.57
CA LEU A 155 6.00 -5.77 4.76
C LEU A 155 4.72 -6.06 3.96
N PHE A 156 4.87 -6.27 2.66
CA PHE A 156 3.81 -6.70 1.75
C PHE A 156 4.18 -8.04 1.15
N LYS A 157 3.41 -9.09 1.41
CA LYS A 157 3.73 -10.44 0.89
C LYS A 157 2.51 -11.25 0.48
N LYS A 158 2.77 -12.25 -0.37
CA LYS A 158 1.79 -13.29 -0.77
C LYS A 158 0.53 -12.74 -1.44
N GLY A 159 0.54 -11.52 -1.94
CA GLY A 159 -0.54 -10.99 -2.77
C GLY A 159 -0.42 -11.45 -4.22
N SER A 160 -1.56 -11.72 -4.86
CA SER A 160 -1.65 -11.94 -6.30
C SER A 160 -2.51 -10.85 -6.91
N PHE A 161 -1.97 -10.11 -7.88
CA PHE A 161 -2.59 -8.91 -8.43
C PHE A 161 -2.74 -9.04 -9.93
N LYS A 162 -3.81 -8.48 -10.50
CA LYS A 162 -4.08 -8.55 -11.95
C LYS A 162 -4.90 -7.35 -12.42
N GLY A 163 -4.57 -6.85 -13.60
CA GLY A 163 -5.30 -5.76 -14.23
C GLY A 163 -4.77 -4.39 -13.85
N GLU A 164 -5.32 -3.38 -14.51
CA GLU A 164 -4.97 -1.98 -14.24
C GLU A 164 -5.46 -1.55 -12.85
N ARG A 165 -4.72 -0.64 -12.20
CA ARG A 165 -5.02 -0.17 -10.83
C ARG A 165 -5.07 -1.30 -9.79
N SER A 166 -4.26 -2.34 -9.98
CA SER A 166 -4.11 -3.46 -9.05
C SER A 166 -2.66 -3.56 -8.56
N GLY A 167 -2.46 -3.93 -7.30
CA GLY A 167 -1.13 -3.88 -6.69
C GLY A 167 -1.12 -3.90 -5.17
N CYS A 168 0.06 -3.85 -4.54
CA CYS A 168 0.12 -3.68 -3.09
C CYS A 168 -0.38 -2.28 -2.70
N ILE A 169 0.16 -1.25 -3.35
CA ILE A 169 -0.18 0.15 -3.13
C ILE A 169 -0.60 0.76 -4.46
N VAL A 170 -1.81 1.32 -4.52
CA VAL A 170 -2.34 2.00 -5.70
C VAL A 170 -2.72 3.43 -5.33
N CYS A 171 -2.04 4.40 -5.95
CA CYS A 171 -2.37 5.82 -5.87
C CYS A 171 -2.93 6.31 -7.20
N CYS A 172 -4.16 6.81 -7.18
CA CYS A 172 -4.85 7.34 -8.35
C CYS A 172 -5.64 8.61 -7.99
N GLY A 173 -6.58 9.04 -8.85
CA GLY A 173 -7.43 10.19 -8.59
C GLY A 173 -6.62 11.49 -8.43
N THR A 174 -6.73 12.15 -7.28
CA THR A 174 -6.03 13.40 -6.95
C THR A 174 -5.01 13.22 -5.84
N VAL A 175 -4.40 12.03 -5.69
CA VAL A 175 -3.23 11.85 -4.82
C VAL A 175 -2.11 12.77 -5.30
N THR A 176 -1.44 13.46 -4.37
CA THR A 176 -0.40 14.45 -4.67
C THR A 176 1.00 13.93 -4.42
N GLN A 177 1.19 13.02 -3.46
CA GLN A 177 2.49 12.48 -3.09
C GLN A 177 2.39 11.03 -2.58
N CYS A 178 3.42 10.24 -2.83
CA CYS A 178 3.58 8.90 -2.27
C CYS A 178 5.03 8.67 -1.81
N THR A 179 5.22 8.36 -0.54
CA THR A 179 6.51 8.03 0.07
C THR A 179 6.51 6.61 0.61
N ILE A 180 7.52 5.84 0.24
CA ILE A 180 7.78 4.48 0.72
C ILE A 180 9.20 4.44 1.25
N ASP A 181 9.39 4.04 2.51
CA ASP A 181 10.69 4.06 3.17
C ASP A 181 10.94 2.77 3.95
N GLY A 182 12.04 2.08 3.64
CA GLY A 182 12.47 0.84 4.30
C GLY A 182 11.42 -0.28 4.27
N CYS A 183 10.61 -0.36 3.21
CA CYS A 183 9.56 -1.37 3.07
C CYS A 183 10.02 -2.59 2.28
N GLU A 184 9.33 -3.71 2.44
CA GLU A 184 9.64 -4.96 1.74
C GLU A 184 8.42 -5.47 0.96
N PHE A 185 8.62 -5.75 -0.31
CA PHE A 185 7.64 -6.36 -1.20
C PHE A 185 8.18 -7.70 -1.66
N THR A 186 7.75 -8.78 -1.01
CA THR A 186 8.34 -10.12 -1.20
C THR A 186 7.26 -11.15 -1.50
N GLU A 187 7.58 -12.18 -2.29
CA GLU A 187 6.65 -13.27 -2.58
C GLU A 187 5.29 -12.79 -3.14
N ASN A 188 5.24 -11.68 -3.89
CA ASN A 188 4.01 -11.19 -4.53
C ASN A 188 4.00 -11.58 -6.01
N LYS A 189 2.83 -11.94 -6.54
CA LYS A 189 2.63 -12.22 -7.96
C LYS A 189 1.94 -11.05 -8.65
N PHE A 190 2.70 -10.26 -9.39
CA PHE A 190 2.15 -9.21 -10.24
C PHE A 190 1.90 -9.75 -11.64
N ASN A 191 0.62 -9.94 -11.99
CA ASN A 191 0.23 -10.31 -13.34
C ASN A 191 0.10 -9.05 -14.22
N SER A 192 -0.13 -9.24 -15.52
CA SER A 192 -0.30 -8.16 -16.50
C SER A 192 -1.16 -7.00 -15.98
N GLY A 193 -0.63 -5.77 -16.12
CA GLY A 193 -1.27 -4.52 -15.72
C GLY A 193 -1.06 -4.10 -14.26
N SER A 194 -0.70 -5.03 -13.37
CA SER A 194 -0.55 -4.78 -11.93
C SER A 194 0.89 -4.45 -11.51
N SER A 195 1.06 -3.90 -10.31
CA SER A 195 2.40 -3.60 -9.77
C SER A 195 2.47 -3.54 -8.25
N ALA A 196 3.64 -3.71 -7.64
CA ALA A 196 3.78 -3.50 -6.18
C ALA A 196 3.38 -2.08 -5.78
N VAL A 197 3.87 -1.08 -6.51
CA VAL A 197 3.54 0.34 -6.33
C VAL A 197 3.04 0.91 -7.66
N SER A 198 1.77 1.31 -7.70
CA SER A 198 1.11 1.86 -8.89
C SER A 198 0.70 3.31 -8.67
N ILE A 199 1.39 4.27 -9.31
CA ILE A 199 0.96 5.66 -9.40
C ILE A 199 0.34 5.90 -10.77
N THR A 200 -0.98 6.09 -10.84
CA THR A 200 -1.71 6.21 -12.12
C THR A 200 -2.31 7.59 -12.33
N THR A 201 -1.92 8.59 -11.53
CA THR A 201 -2.41 9.96 -11.67
C THR A 201 -1.26 10.96 -11.84
N PRO A 202 -1.35 11.87 -12.82
CA PRO A 202 -0.37 12.92 -13.02
C PRO A 202 -0.46 14.02 -11.94
N THR A 203 -1.49 14.00 -11.08
CA THR A 203 -1.54 14.92 -9.91
C THR A 203 -0.51 14.55 -8.85
N CYS A 204 0.00 13.32 -8.89
CA CYS A 204 1.06 12.88 -8.00
C CYS A 204 2.38 13.50 -8.46
N ILE A 205 2.72 14.66 -7.90
CA ILE A 205 3.90 15.42 -8.29
C ILE A 205 5.20 14.79 -7.77
N GLN A 206 5.11 13.86 -6.81
CA GLN A 206 6.28 13.25 -6.21
C GLN A 206 6.05 11.82 -5.75
N LEU A 207 6.86 10.91 -6.29
CA LEU A 207 7.07 9.55 -5.79
C LEU A 207 8.46 9.47 -5.14
N ILE A 208 8.52 9.14 -3.86
CA ILE A 208 9.77 8.83 -3.15
C ILE A 208 9.74 7.36 -2.73
N ILE A 209 10.74 6.59 -3.14
CA ILE A 209 10.96 5.23 -2.65
C ILE A 209 12.39 5.19 -2.12
N LYS A 210 12.56 5.11 -0.81
CA LYS A 210 13.88 5.22 -0.20
C LYS A 210 14.14 4.16 0.86
N GLY A 211 15.38 4.11 1.30
CA GLY A 211 15.78 3.40 2.49
C GLY A 211 17.06 4.02 3.03
N THR A 212 17.80 3.24 3.78
CA THR A 212 19.12 3.57 4.30
C THR A 212 20.09 2.43 3.98
N ALA A 213 21.39 2.66 4.15
CA ALA A 213 22.38 1.60 4.01
C ALA A 213 22.12 0.40 4.94
N SER A 214 21.56 0.63 6.12
CA SER A 214 21.21 -0.42 7.10
C SER A 214 19.82 -1.02 6.92
N LYS A 215 18.91 -0.32 6.23
CA LYS A 215 17.53 -0.76 6.00
C LYS A 215 17.05 -0.26 4.64
N ARG A 216 17.32 -1.05 3.60
CA ARG A 216 17.00 -0.75 2.21
C ARG A 216 15.53 -1.08 1.94
N THR A 217 14.88 -0.37 1.03
CA THR A 217 13.59 -0.84 0.49
C THR A 217 13.87 -2.01 -0.45
N MET A 218 13.07 -3.06 -0.40
CA MET A 218 13.30 -4.27 -1.20
C MET A 218 12.07 -4.65 -2.02
N PHE A 219 12.29 -4.89 -3.30
CA PHE A 219 11.35 -5.55 -4.19
C PHE A 219 11.96 -6.87 -4.64
N SER A 220 11.31 -7.96 -4.29
CA SER A 220 11.68 -9.29 -4.76
C SER A 220 10.47 -10.01 -5.31
N GLY A 221 10.74 -10.84 -6.30
CA GLY A 221 9.73 -11.51 -7.08
C GLY A 221 9.75 -13.00 -6.84
N LEU A 222 9.26 -13.70 -7.84
CA LEU A 222 9.18 -15.14 -7.84
C LEU A 222 10.15 -15.73 -8.87
N ASP A 223 10.33 -17.04 -8.79
CA ASP A 223 11.24 -17.79 -9.65
C ASP A 223 10.69 -17.97 -11.08
N ALA A 224 11.48 -18.66 -11.92
CA ALA A 224 11.10 -18.95 -13.30
C ALA A 224 9.82 -19.79 -13.45
N LYS A 225 9.34 -20.45 -12.38
CA LYS A 225 8.07 -21.20 -12.40
C LYS A 225 6.86 -20.28 -12.23
N ASN A 226 7.06 -19.11 -11.63
CA ASN A 226 6.00 -18.12 -11.39
C ASN A 226 6.42 -16.73 -11.89
N PRO A 227 6.71 -16.58 -13.19
CA PRO A 227 7.22 -15.31 -13.71
C PRO A 227 6.21 -14.16 -13.53
N ILE A 228 6.77 -12.96 -13.37
CA ILE A 228 6.02 -11.71 -13.18
C ILE A 228 5.73 -11.08 -14.55
N SER A 229 4.45 -10.87 -14.86
CA SER A 229 4.02 -10.15 -16.08
C SER A 229 3.61 -8.70 -15.83
N GLY A 230 3.53 -8.29 -14.56
CA GLY A 230 3.36 -6.92 -14.11
C GLY A 230 4.68 -6.24 -13.76
N HIS A 231 4.63 -5.29 -12.82
CA HIS A 231 5.79 -4.47 -12.47
C HIS A 231 6.09 -4.45 -10.97
N PHE A 232 7.30 -4.07 -10.56
CA PHE A 232 7.47 -3.64 -9.17
C PHE A 232 6.94 -2.22 -8.99
N ILE A 233 7.38 -1.29 -9.82
CA ILE A 233 6.93 0.10 -9.79
C ILE A 233 6.36 0.47 -11.15
N LYS A 234 5.13 0.97 -11.17
CA LYS A 234 4.51 1.60 -12.34
C LYS A 234 4.09 3.02 -11.95
N THR A 235 4.59 4.04 -12.63
CA THR A 235 4.36 5.42 -12.22
C THR A 235 4.20 6.38 -13.40
N VAL A 236 3.37 7.41 -13.19
CA VAL A 236 3.19 8.58 -14.07
C VAL A 236 3.52 9.89 -13.34
N SER A 237 4.31 9.81 -12.26
CA SER A 237 4.69 10.98 -11.45
C SER A 237 5.80 11.79 -12.09
N SER A 238 5.73 13.11 -11.94
CA SER A 238 6.69 14.04 -12.55
C SER A 238 8.03 14.07 -11.83
N LYS A 239 8.07 13.85 -10.51
CA LYS A 239 9.30 13.71 -9.75
C LYS A 239 9.40 12.32 -9.12
N ILE A 240 10.36 11.53 -9.58
CA ILE A 240 10.60 10.16 -9.12
C ILE A 240 11.98 10.12 -8.47
N SER A 241 12.02 9.85 -7.16
CA SER A 241 13.26 9.73 -6.39
C SER A 241 13.32 8.36 -5.73
N ILE A 242 14.14 7.47 -6.27
CA ILE A 242 14.36 6.13 -5.73
C ILE A 242 15.78 6.03 -5.21
N SER A 243 15.96 5.63 -3.95
CA SER A 243 17.30 5.50 -3.37
C SER A 243 17.43 4.39 -2.34
N TYR A 244 18.61 3.79 -2.23
CA TYR A 244 18.84 2.67 -1.31
C TYR A 244 17.77 1.56 -1.44
N THR A 245 17.51 1.17 -2.69
CA THR A 245 16.47 0.19 -3.04
C THR A 245 17.06 -1.01 -3.76
N ASP A 246 16.64 -2.20 -3.36
CA ASP A 246 17.02 -3.47 -3.95
C ASP A 246 15.88 -4.03 -4.80
N PHE A 247 16.16 -4.34 -6.06
CA PHE A 247 15.30 -5.05 -6.99
C PHE A 247 15.98 -6.39 -7.28
N VAL A 248 15.50 -7.47 -6.67
CA VAL A 248 16.26 -8.72 -6.62
C VAL A 248 15.44 -9.95 -7.01
N ASP A 249 16.15 -10.98 -7.46
CA ASP A 249 15.69 -12.38 -7.55
C ASP A 249 14.30 -12.55 -8.19
N SER A 250 14.17 -12.13 -9.45
CA SER A 250 12.89 -12.12 -10.14
C SER A 250 13.01 -12.55 -11.59
N THR A 251 12.05 -13.34 -12.07
CA THR A 251 11.90 -13.61 -13.50
C THR A 251 10.70 -12.84 -14.05
N PHE A 252 10.95 -11.89 -14.94
CA PHE A 252 9.89 -11.20 -15.69
C PHE A 252 9.52 -11.95 -16.96
N THR A 253 8.28 -11.76 -17.39
CA THR A 253 7.75 -12.27 -18.66
C THR A 253 6.82 -11.23 -19.29
N GLY A 254 6.52 -11.41 -20.57
CA GLY A 254 5.69 -10.49 -21.32
C GLY A 254 6.31 -9.08 -21.36
N SER A 255 5.52 -8.09 -20.92
CA SER A 255 5.95 -6.69 -20.78
C SER A 255 6.24 -6.31 -19.32
N GLY A 256 6.49 -7.27 -18.44
CA GLY A 256 6.81 -7.01 -17.04
C GLY A 256 8.20 -6.37 -16.87
N ASN A 257 8.34 -5.47 -15.90
CA ASN A 257 9.57 -4.71 -15.64
C ASN A 257 9.76 -4.46 -14.15
N ALA A 258 10.99 -4.23 -13.68
CA ALA A 258 11.17 -3.72 -12.32
C ALA A 258 10.57 -2.32 -12.18
N ILE A 259 10.91 -1.39 -13.09
CA ILE A 259 10.35 -0.04 -13.09
C ILE A 259 9.73 0.26 -14.45
N THR A 260 8.51 0.82 -14.44
CA THR A 260 7.84 1.39 -15.62
C THR A 260 7.41 2.82 -15.33
N ILE A 261 7.89 3.74 -16.17
CA ILE A 261 7.61 5.18 -16.06
C ILE A 261 6.87 5.61 -17.32
N ASN A 262 5.65 6.14 -17.16
CA ASN A 262 4.81 6.64 -18.26
C ASN A 262 4.46 8.10 -17.97
N GLU A 263 5.40 9.01 -18.21
CA GLU A 263 5.25 10.43 -17.89
C GLU A 263 5.24 11.27 -19.17
N GLN A 264 4.24 12.14 -19.30
CA GLN A 264 4.03 13.03 -20.44
C GLN A 264 4.34 14.50 -20.12
N GLN A 265 4.55 14.85 -18.85
CA GLN A 265 4.98 16.16 -18.35
C GLN A 265 6.50 16.27 -18.26
N ALA A 266 6.98 17.46 -17.87
CA ALA A 266 8.39 17.65 -17.52
C ALA A 266 8.72 16.83 -16.27
N SER A 267 9.84 16.10 -16.29
CA SER A 267 10.12 15.11 -15.25
C SER A 267 11.55 15.11 -14.75
N GLU A 268 11.70 14.75 -13.48
CA GLU A 268 12.97 14.52 -12.80
C GLU A 268 12.96 13.10 -12.23
N ILE A 269 13.84 12.26 -12.75
CA ILE A 269 13.97 10.86 -12.36
C ILE A 269 15.35 10.68 -11.77
N SER A 270 15.42 10.23 -10.52
CA SER A 270 16.67 10.01 -9.81
C SER A 270 16.68 8.61 -9.20
N LEU A 271 17.69 7.82 -9.55
CA LEU A 271 17.99 6.51 -9.00
C LEU A 271 19.36 6.58 -8.33
N ILE A 272 19.44 6.43 -7.01
CA ILE A 272 20.70 6.60 -6.28
C ILE A 272 20.93 5.41 -5.35
N TRP A 273 22.06 4.71 -5.47
CA TRP A 273 22.36 3.53 -4.65
C TRP A 273 21.32 2.40 -4.81
N CYS A 274 20.83 2.17 -6.03
CA CYS A 274 19.86 1.11 -6.33
C CYS A 274 20.56 -0.15 -6.86
N ASN A 275 20.14 -1.33 -6.41
CA ASN A 275 20.67 -2.60 -6.92
C ASN A 275 19.61 -3.31 -7.75
N PHE A 276 19.94 -3.68 -8.97
CA PHE A 276 19.15 -4.53 -9.85
C PHE A 276 19.93 -5.82 -10.06
N THR A 277 19.61 -6.86 -9.29
CA THR A 277 20.43 -8.06 -9.21
C THR A 277 19.60 -9.32 -9.44
N ASN A 278 20.10 -10.25 -10.26
CA ASN A 278 19.40 -11.50 -10.59
C ASN A 278 18.01 -11.30 -11.21
N LEU A 279 17.82 -10.19 -11.94
CA LEU A 279 16.62 -9.94 -12.72
C LEU A 279 16.72 -10.65 -14.07
N ARG A 280 15.82 -11.60 -14.32
CA ARG A 280 15.83 -12.46 -15.50
C ARG A 280 14.60 -12.20 -16.36
N THR A 281 14.68 -12.59 -17.62
CA THR A 281 13.52 -12.66 -18.51
C THR A 281 13.41 -14.05 -19.13
N ASN A 282 12.18 -14.52 -19.33
CA ASN A 282 11.89 -15.72 -20.12
C ASN A 282 11.03 -15.42 -21.36
N SER A 283 10.77 -14.15 -21.68
CA SER A 283 10.06 -13.76 -22.89
C SER A 283 11.02 -13.82 -24.08
N GLY A 284 10.87 -14.83 -24.94
CA GLY A 284 11.70 -15.07 -26.13
C GLY A 284 11.58 -14.03 -27.26
N GLY A 285 11.30 -12.76 -26.94
CA GLY A 285 11.17 -11.66 -27.91
C GLY A 285 10.53 -10.37 -27.40
N GLN A 286 9.93 -10.35 -26.19
CA GLN A 286 9.43 -9.12 -25.55
C GLN A 286 10.44 -8.61 -24.52
N LEU A 287 10.74 -7.30 -24.59
CA LEU A 287 11.77 -6.63 -23.80
C LEU A 287 11.26 -6.36 -22.36
N SER A 288 11.31 -7.37 -21.49
CA SER A 288 11.37 -7.09 -20.05
C SER A 288 12.69 -6.39 -19.74
N SER A 289 12.63 -5.33 -18.95
CA SER A 289 13.78 -4.49 -18.62
C SER A 289 13.81 -4.13 -17.14
N CYS A 290 14.99 -3.70 -16.66
CA CYS A 290 15.09 -3.12 -15.32
C CYS A 290 14.28 -1.83 -15.23
N ILE A 291 14.37 -0.98 -16.26
CA ILE A 291 13.71 0.31 -16.33
C ILE A 291 13.17 0.49 -17.73
N HIS A 292 11.84 0.63 -17.83
CA HIS A 292 11.14 0.95 -19.06
C HIS A 292 10.50 2.34 -18.92
N ALA A 293 10.89 3.30 -19.75
CA ALA A 293 10.42 4.67 -19.62
C ALA A 293 9.85 5.21 -20.94
N TYR A 294 8.62 5.69 -20.90
CA TYR A 294 8.00 6.53 -21.92
C TYR A 294 7.93 7.95 -21.38
N LEU A 295 8.79 8.81 -21.91
CA LEU A 295 8.94 10.20 -21.51
C LEU A 295 8.43 11.13 -22.59
N SER A 296 8.04 12.34 -22.20
CA SER A 296 7.57 13.37 -23.12
C SER A 296 8.61 13.72 -24.19
N SER A 297 8.17 13.83 -25.44
CA SER A 297 8.98 14.40 -26.53
C SER A 297 8.87 15.92 -26.63
N GLN A 298 7.91 16.51 -25.93
CA GLN A 298 7.62 17.96 -25.95
C GLN A 298 8.13 18.65 -24.68
N ASN A 299 8.09 17.96 -23.55
CA ASN A 299 8.59 18.45 -22.28
C ASN A 299 9.98 17.87 -21.99
N GLY A 300 10.87 18.67 -21.39
CA GLY A 300 12.19 18.20 -20.99
C GLY A 300 12.12 17.16 -19.87
N PHE A 301 13.13 16.28 -19.80
CA PHE A 301 13.31 15.36 -18.69
C PHE A 301 14.75 15.42 -18.17
N GLN A 302 14.92 15.16 -16.88
CA GLN A 302 16.20 14.90 -16.25
C GLN A 302 16.19 13.46 -15.75
N PHE A 303 17.20 12.69 -16.13
CA PHE A 303 17.40 11.33 -15.65
C PHE A 303 18.78 11.22 -15.01
N ASN A 304 18.82 10.87 -13.73
CA ASN A 304 20.03 10.67 -12.96
C ASN A 304 20.07 9.25 -12.42
N ALA A 305 21.19 8.56 -12.65
CA ALA A 305 21.45 7.23 -12.08
C ALA A 305 22.86 7.21 -11.49
N GLU A 306 22.95 7.17 -10.17
CA GLU A 306 24.21 7.26 -9.42
C GLU A 306 24.39 6.04 -8.53
N TYR A 307 25.58 5.44 -8.58
CA TYR A 307 25.93 4.28 -7.75
C TYR A 307 24.92 3.12 -7.84
N CYS A 308 24.34 2.93 -9.03
CA CYS A 308 23.42 1.82 -9.29
C CYS A 308 24.14 0.59 -9.84
N ILE A 309 23.75 -0.60 -9.39
CA ILE A 309 24.26 -1.87 -9.88
C ILE A 309 23.21 -2.51 -10.79
N PHE A 310 23.62 -2.98 -11.96
CA PHE A 310 22.79 -3.74 -12.90
C PHE A 310 23.51 -5.05 -13.23
N SER A 311 23.03 -6.18 -12.71
CA SER A 311 23.71 -7.49 -12.79
C SER A 311 22.76 -8.68 -12.91
#